data_AF-A0A6J0WJ46-F1
#
_entry.id   AF-A0A6J0WJ46-F1
#
_cell.length_a   1.000
_cell.length_b   1.000
_cell.length_c   1.000
_cell.angle_alpha   90.00
_cell.angle_beta   90.00
_cell.angle_gamma   90.00
#
_symmetry.space_group_name_H-M   'P 1'
#
loop_
_entity.id
_entity.type
_entity.pdbx_description
1 polymer ?
#
loop_
_entity_poly.entity_id
_entity_poly.type
_entity_poly.pdbx_seq_one_letter_code
_entity_poly.pdbx_strand_id
1 'polypeptide(L)'
;MAPMVKSTSRPKWQRLPPKNVYYYRCPDHRKNYVMSFAFCFDREEDTYQFAYCYPYTYTRFQHYLDSLQKRNMDYFFREQLGQSVGFLLTSPIGN
;
A
#
# COMPACT_ATOMS: atom_id res chain seq x y z
N MET A 1 -6.43 -8.91 13.05
CA MET A 1 -5.67 -8.06 12.11
C MET A 1 -6.28 -6.66 12.16
N ALA A 2 -5.57 -5.58 11.85
CA ALA A 2 -6.15 -4.25 11.88
C ALA A 2 -5.57 -3.43 10.74
N PRO A 3 -6.40 -2.72 9.95
CA PRO A 3 -5.91 -1.91 8.86
C PRO A 3 -5.07 -0.75 9.37
N MET A 4 -4.25 -0.23 8.47
CA MET A 4 -3.42 0.95 8.64
C MET A 4 -4.19 2.18 8.18
N VAL A 5 -3.99 3.29 8.88
CA VAL A 5 -4.48 4.61 8.49
C VAL A 5 -3.33 5.61 8.47
N LYS A 6 -3.40 6.56 7.55
CA LYS A 6 -2.67 7.83 7.61
C LYS A 6 -3.57 8.96 7.11
N SER A 7 -3.22 10.19 7.44
CA SER A 7 -3.84 11.38 6.86
C SER A 7 -2.78 12.33 6.31
N THR A 8 -3.22 13.42 5.67
CA THR A 8 -2.36 14.54 5.25
C THR A 8 -1.64 15.17 6.43
N SER A 9 -2.33 15.43 7.55
CA SER A 9 -1.69 15.99 8.76
C SER A 9 -0.89 14.96 9.58
N ARG A 10 -1.23 13.67 9.47
CA ARG A 10 -0.55 12.56 10.15
C ARG A 10 0.03 11.58 9.13
N PRO A 11 1.17 11.90 8.49
CA PRO A 11 1.68 11.14 7.34
C PRO A 11 2.25 9.76 7.69
N LYS A 12 2.49 9.49 8.98
CA LYS A 12 2.97 8.20 9.46
C LYS A 12 1.82 7.19 9.49
N TRP A 13 2.00 6.08 8.78
CA TRP A 13 1.10 4.94 8.86
C TRP A 13 1.03 4.37 10.28
N GLN A 14 -0.18 4.21 10.80
CA GLN A 14 -0.44 3.62 12.12
C GLN A 14 -1.57 2.60 12.05
N ARG A 15 -1.56 1.58 12.92
CA ARG A 15 -2.64 0.59 13.01
C ARG A 15 -3.85 1.18 13.71
N LEU A 16 -5.05 0.87 13.22
CA LEU A 16 -6.26 1.15 13.98
C LEU A 16 -6.26 0.39 15.30
N PRO A 17 -6.78 0.99 16.39
CA PRO A 17 -6.97 0.29 17.66
C PRO A 17 -7.80 -0.98 17.45
N PRO A 18 -7.36 -2.16 17.94
CA PRO A 18 -8.07 -3.41 17.74
C PRO A 18 -9.51 -3.40 18.25
N LYS A 19 -9.78 -2.62 19.31
CA LYS A 19 -11.13 -2.40 19.86
C LYS A 19 -12.15 -1.80 18.86
N ASN A 20 -11.66 -1.14 17.82
CA ASN A 20 -12.48 -0.54 16.76
C ASN A 20 -12.55 -1.43 15.51
N VAL A 21 -12.03 -2.66 15.56
CA VAL A 21 -12.00 -3.59 14.42
C VAL A 21 -12.76 -4.85 14.81
N TYR A 22 -13.74 -5.22 14.00
CA TYR A 22 -14.68 -6.30 14.25
C TYR A 22 -14.57 -7.35 13.15
N TYR A 23 -14.43 -8.61 13.56
CA TYR A 23 -14.42 -9.77 12.68
C TYR A 23 -15.57 -10.69 13.05
N TYR A 24 -16.48 -10.95 12.12
CA TYR A 24 -17.65 -11.78 12.38
C TYR A 24 -18.13 -12.49 11.11
N ARG A 25 -18.98 -13.50 11.28
CA ARG A 25 -19.72 -14.11 10.17
C ARG A 25 -21.02 -13.36 9.99
N CYS A 26 -21.19 -12.73 8.83
CA CYS A 26 -22.41 -11.99 8.54
C CYS A 26 -23.43 -12.92 7.87
N PRO A 27 -24.63 -13.13 8.46
CA PRO A 27 -25.68 -13.93 7.84
C PRO A 27 -26.05 -13.43 6.44
N ASP A 28 -26.10 -12.11 6.26
CA ASP A 28 -26.49 -11.45 5.01
C ASP A 28 -25.45 -11.59 3.89
N HIS A 29 -24.18 -11.83 4.25
CA HIS A 29 -23.09 -12.07 3.29
C HIS A 29 -22.83 -13.57 3.06
N ARG A 30 -23.89 -14.38 2.95
CA ARG A 30 -23.80 -15.85 2.76
C ARG A 30 -22.95 -16.54 3.84
N LYS A 31 -22.97 -16.04 5.07
CA LYS A 31 -22.13 -16.50 6.20
C LYS A 31 -20.62 -16.37 5.97
N ASN A 32 -20.18 -15.53 5.02
CA ASN A 32 -18.77 -15.22 4.82
C ASN A 32 -18.21 -14.43 6.02
N TYR A 33 -16.89 -14.53 6.22
CA TYR A 33 -16.18 -13.69 7.16
C TYR A 33 -16.10 -12.26 6.65
N VAL A 34 -16.54 -11.32 7.48
CA VAL A 34 -16.50 -9.89 7.19
C VAL A 34 -15.62 -9.21 8.24
N MET A 35 -14.82 -8.25 7.77
CA MET A 35 -14.08 -7.32 8.60
C MET A 35 -14.75 -5.94 8.49
N SER A 36 -15.17 -5.39 9.62
CA SER A 36 -15.68 -4.02 9.72
C SER A 36 -14.82 -3.24 10.70
N PHE A 37 -14.64 -1.94 10.50
CA PHE A 37 -13.93 -1.10 11.46
C PHE A 37 -14.59 0.26 11.57
N ALA A 38 -14.48 0.85 12.76
CA ALA A 38 -14.98 2.19 13.06
C ALA A 38 -13.81 3.19 13.08
N PHE A 39 -14.00 4.31 12.39
CA PHE A 39 -13.03 5.40 12.34
C PHE A 39 -13.75 6.75 12.48
N CYS A 40 -13.18 7.64 13.27
CA CYS A 40 -13.69 9.00 13.44
C CYS A 40 -12.79 9.94 12.63
N PHE A 41 -13.39 10.64 11.67
CA PHE A 41 -12.74 11.70 10.92
C PHE A 41 -12.68 12.94 11.79
N ASP A 42 -11.49 13.25 12.32
CA ASP A 42 -11.29 14.37 13.25
C ASP A 42 -11.08 15.72 12.54
N ARG A 43 -10.77 15.70 11.23
CA ARG A 43 -10.51 16.91 10.42
C ARG A 43 -11.10 16.76 9.02
N GLU A 44 -11.98 17.69 8.64
CA GLU A 44 -12.65 17.64 7.33
C GLU A 44 -11.71 17.93 6.14
N GLU A 45 -10.71 18.78 6.36
CA GLU A 45 -9.70 19.12 5.34
C GLU A 45 -8.68 18.00 5.10
N ASP A 46 -8.61 17.00 5.99
CA ASP A 46 -7.64 15.94 5.89
C ASP A 46 -8.09 14.86 4.90
N THR A 47 -7.17 14.44 4.04
CA THR A 47 -7.38 13.25 3.20
C THR A 47 -6.85 12.02 3.92
N TYR A 48 -7.74 11.11 4.29
CA TYR A 48 -7.41 9.85 4.96
C TYR A 48 -7.19 8.72 3.95
N GLN A 49 -6.16 7.92 4.19
CA GLN A 49 -5.83 6.75 3.39
C GLN A 49 -5.82 5.53 4.28
N PHE A 50 -6.51 4.49 3.85
CA PHE A 50 -6.57 3.20 4.53
C PHE A 50 -5.85 2.14 3.69
N ALA A 51 -5.11 1.27 4.35
CA ALA A 51 -4.42 0.15 3.71
C ALA A 51 -4.45 -1.08 4.62
N TYR A 52 -4.40 -2.27 4.05
CA TYR A 52 -4.35 -3.49 4.86
C TYR A 52 -3.01 -3.64 5.62
N CYS A 53 -1.91 -3.27 4.96
CA CYS A 53 -0.55 -3.28 5.48
C CYS A 53 0.21 -2.02 5.01
N TYR A 54 1.47 -1.87 5.43
CA TYR A 54 2.30 -0.76 4.96
C TYR A 54 2.47 -0.85 3.44
N PRO A 55 1.98 0.14 2.68
CA PRO A 55 2.09 0.08 1.23
C PRO A 55 3.54 0.26 0.78
N TYR A 56 3.93 -0.55 -0.19
CA TYR A 56 5.20 -0.41 -0.90
C TYR A 56 4.89 -0.09 -2.36
N THR A 57 5.12 1.16 -2.75
CA THR A 57 4.74 1.65 -4.08
C THR A 57 5.75 1.22 -5.13
N TYR A 58 5.27 1.08 -6.37
CA TYR A 58 6.13 0.79 -7.52
C TYR A 58 7.23 1.86 -7.69
N THR A 59 6.91 3.14 -7.51
CA THR A 59 7.91 4.22 -7.56
C THR A 59 9.00 4.05 -6.50
N ARG A 60 8.62 3.68 -5.26
CA ARG A 60 9.61 3.42 -4.20
C ARG A 60 10.49 2.22 -4.54
N PHE A 61 9.91 1.20 -5.14
CA PHE A 61 10.66 0.04 -5.63
C PHE A 61 11.69 0.43 -6.69
N GLN A 62 11.28 1.22 -7.71
CA GLN A 62 12.20 1.66 -8.76
C GLN A 62 13.35 2.49 -8.19
N HIS A 63 13.06 3.48 -7.33
CA HIS A 63 14.12 4.26 -6.66
C HIS A 63 15.07 3.41 -5.83
N TYR A 64 14.57 2.36 -5.17
CA TYR A 64 15.40 1.42 -4.43
C TYR A 64 16.34 0.66 -5.37
N LEU A 65 15.84 0.12 -6.47
CA LEU A 65 16.67 -0.57 -7.46
C LEU A 65 17.70 0.37 -8.10
N ASP A 66 17.33 1.60 -8.43
CA ASP A 66 18.26 2.59 -8.98
C ASP A 66 19.36 2.94 -7.99
N SER A 67 19.02 3.04 -6.70
CA SER A 67 19.99 3.28 -5.64
C SER A 67 20.95 2.10 -5.48
N LEU A 68 20.48 0.86 -5.65
CA LEU A 68 21.35 -0.33 -5.66
C LEU A 68 22.29 -0.33 -6.87
N GLN A 69 21.77 -0.05 -8.07
CA GLN A 69 22.59 0.02 -9.29
C GLN A 69 23.70 1.07 -9.15
N LYS A 70 23.38 2.25 -8.59
CA LYS A 70 24.35 3.34 -8.36
C LYS A 70 25.48 2.99 -7.39
N ARG A 71 25.29 1.99 -6.53
CA ARG A 71 26.33 1.53 -5.59
C ARG A 71 27.41 0.68 -6.26
N ASN A 72 27.19 0.24 -7.52
CA ASN A 72 28.15 -0.47 -8.36
C ASN A 72 28.90 -1.59 -7.62
N MET A 73 28.15 -2.52 -7.03
CA MET A 73 28.71 -3.66 -6.32
C MET A 73 29.02 -4.78 -7.30
N ASP A 74 30.21 -5.38 -7.19
CA ASP A 74 30.66 -6.46 -8.09
C ASP A 74 29.76 -7.71 -8.08
N TYR A 75 28.97 -7.89 -7.02
CA TYR A 75 28.05 -9.00 -6.84
C TYR A 75 26.59 -8.67 -7.19
N PHE A 76 26.29 -7.46 -7.67
CA PHE A 76 24.94 -7.04 -8.02
C PHE A 76 24.76 -6.96 -9.55
N PHE A 77 23.79 -7.72 -10.06
CA PHE A 77 23.40 -7.71 -11.46
C PHE A 77 21.88 -7.60 -11.57
N ARG A 78 21.40 -6.78 -12.51
CA ARG A 78 19.97 -6.54 -12.76
C ARG A 78 19.67 -6.80 -14.22
N GLU A 79 18.66 -7.63 -14.47
CA GLU A 79 18.19 -7.99 -15.82
C GLU A 79 16.66 -7.90 -15.89
N GLN A 80 16.12 -7.53 -17.05
CA GLN A 80 14.69 -7.54 -17.30
C GLN A 80 14.25 -8.91 -17.81
N LEU A 81 13.47 -9.63 -17.00
CA LEU A 81 12.98 -10.97 -17.35
C LEU A 81 11.76 -10.96 -18.28
N GLY A 82 10.98 -9.87 -18.27
CA GLY A 82 9.76 -9.76 -19.05
C GLY A 82 8.92 -8.55 -18.66
N GLN A 83 7.77 -8.40 -19.31
CA GLN A 83 6.82 -7.33 -19.06
C GLN A 83 5.54 -7.88 -18.43
N SER A 84 4.98 -7.16 -17.45
CA SER A 84 3.67 -7.48 -16.90
C SER A 84 2.56 -6.92 -17.80
N VAL A 85 1.36 -7.49 -17.67
CA VAL A 85 0.19 -7.19 -18.53
C VAL A 85 -0.25 -5.70 -18.50
N GLY A 86 0.27 -4.88 -17.59
CA GLY A 86 -0.07 -3.46 -17.45
C GLY A 86 1.05 -2.46 -17.82
N PHE A 87 2.22 -2.91 -18.26
CA PHE A 87 3.38 -2.02 -18.44
C PHE A 87 3.13 -0.91 -19.49
N LEU A 88 2.26 -1.17 -20.47
CA LEU A 88 1.93 -0.23 -21.55
C LEU A 88 1.18 1.04 -21.09
N LEU A 89 0.59 1.08 -19.90
CA LEU A 89 -0.18 2.24 -19.42
C LEU A 89 0.66 3.25 -18.60
N THR A 90 1.91 2.92 -18.27
CA THR A 90 2.75 3.75 -17.38
C THR A 90 4.12 4.11 -17.96
N SER A 91 4.47 3.61 -19.15
CA SER A 91 5.66 4.06 -19.85
C SER A 91 5.34 5.35 -20.62
N PRO A 92 6.05 6.46 -20.39
CA PRO A 92 6.09 7.50 -21.40
C PRO A 92 6.77 6.87 -22.61
N ILE A 93 6.05 6.82 -23.72
CA ILE A 93 6.67 6.64 -25.03
C ILE A 93 7.52 7.89 -25.23
N GLY A 94 8.84 7.74 -25.26
CA GLY A 94 9.76 8.87 -25.46
C GLY A 94 11.18 8.39 -25.69
N ASN A 95 11.57 8.45 -26.98
CA ASN A 95 12.87 8.21 -27.63
C ASN A 95 14.12 8.21 -26.77
#